data_AF-A0A0H5AH33-F1
#
_entry.id   AF-A0A0H5AH33-F1
#
_cell.length_a   1.000
_cell.length_b   1.000
_cell.length_c   1.000
_cell.angle_alpha   90.00
_cell.angle_beta   90.00
_cell.angle_gamma   90.00
#
_symmetry.space_group_name_H-M   'P 1'
#
loop_
_entity.id
_entity.type
_entity.pdbx_description
1 polymer ?
#
loop_
_entity_poly.entity_id
_entity_poly.type
_entity_poly.pdbx_seq_one_letter_code
_entity_poly.pdbx_strand_id
1 'polypeptide(L)'
;MGVGHPLVLLLVLAVLGTRAAPAPEDCPKLTKALTKADLQRVSGDWVLVWSQGTSDNATEAELWKKLMSTHAEFRLHSDTIVYRERNLFSENLCISFNANMSLSSENQQEFTITSHSMEENGVVTLLNDNATMKFYETCADCLSSEYIGDMGHYLMIYRRDGLHQKAEELKAAQVYGQEMAGCLGFPLDKEPFIYDGVADFCHRKAAKPEA
;
A
#
# COMPACT_ATOMS: atom_id res chain seq x y z
N MET A 1 -33.54 51.43 -28.47
CA MET A 1 -32.37 50.84 -29.19
C MET A 1 -31.13 51.54 -28.66
N GLY A 2 -30.16 50.98 -27.95
CA GLY A 2 -29.87 49.68 -27.35
C GLY A 2 -28.59 49.92 -26.52
N VAL A 3 -28.57 49.54 -25.24
CA VAL A 3 -27.41 49.78 -24.36
C VAL A 3 -26.55 48.52 -24.35
N GLY A 4 -25.42 48.55 -25.07
CA GLY A 4 -24.45 47.47 -25.08
C GLY A 4 -23.73 47.38 -23.73
N HIS A 5 -23.96 46.30 -23.00
CA HIS A 5 -23.12 45.92 -21.87
C HIS A 5 -21.89 45.18 -22.39
N PRO A 6 -20.66 45.55 -21.99
CA PRO A 6 -19.49 44.76 -22.32
C PRO A 6 -19.54 43.48 -21.49
N LEU A 7 -19.58 42.34 -22.18
CA LEU A 7 -19.46 41.03 -21.56
C LEU A 7 -18.01 40.87 -21.09
N VAL A 8 -17.75 41.02 -19.79
CA VAL A 8 -16.45 40.69 -19.19
C VAL A 8 -16.37 39.17 -19.12
N LEU A 9 -15.65 38.56 -20.06
CA LEU A 9 -15.38 37.14 -20.07
C LEU A 9 -14.26 36.84 -19.06
N LEU A 10 -14.63 36.40 -17.85
CA LEU A 10 -13.68 35.86 -16.87
C LEU A 10 -13.19 34.49 -17.34
N LEU A 11 -11.99 34.45 -17.93
CA LEU A 11 -11.24 33.22 -18.17
C LEU A 11 -10.76 32.65 -16.83
N VAL A 12 -11.54 31.74 -16.27
CA VAL A 12 -11.08 30.88 -15.16
C VAL A 12 -10.16 29.84 -15.77
N LEU A 13 -8.85 30.05 -15.65
CA LEU A 13 -7.85 29.01 -15.89
C LEU A 13 -8.04 27.93 -14.83
N ALA A 14 -8.79 26.89 -15.18
CA ALA A 14 -8.75 25.64 -14.44
C ALA A 14 -7.33 25.08 -14.60
N VAL A 15 -6.48 25.30 -13.61
CA VAL A 15 -5.24 24.54 -13.46
C VAL A 15 -5.68 23.12 -13.19
N LEU A 16 -5.76 22.32 -14.26
CA LEU A 16 -5.68 20.87 -14.16
C LEU A 16 -4.31 20.60 -13.57
N GLY A 17 -4.26 20.51 -12.24
CA GLY A 17 -3.03 20.25 -11.50
C GLY A 17 -2.57 18.84 -11.83
N THR A 18 -1.85 18.67 -12.93
CA THR A 18 -0.84 17.63 -13.02
C THR A 18 0.14 17.90 -11.89
N ARG A 19 -0.06 17.22 -10.76
CA ARG A 19 0.92 17.22 -9.68
C ARG A 19 2.19 16.63 -10.26
N ALA A 20 3.14 17.50 -10.57
CA ALA A 20 4.48 17.09 -10.94
C ALA A 20 5.06 16.25 -9.79
N ALA A 21 5.90 15.27 -10.13
CA ALA A 21 6.68 14.55 -9.14
C ALA A 21 7.43 15.55 -8.23
N PRO A 22 7.73 15.18 -6.96
CA PRO A 22 8.48 16.03 -6.06
C PRO A 22 9.78 16.53 -6.70
N ALA A 23 10.29 17.66 -6.21
CA ALA A 23 11.59 18.12 -6.64
C ALA A 23 12.65 17.05 -6.28
N PRO A 24 13.61 16.73 -7.18
CA PRO A 24 14.55 15.63 -6.95
C PRO A 24 15.31 15.70 -5.61
N GLU A 25 15.52 16.90 -5.10
CA GLU A 25 16.16 17.17 -3.80
C GLU A 25 15.37 16.68 -2.58
N ASP A 26 14.04 16.53 -2.68
CA ASP A 26 13.18 16.11 -1.58
C ASP A 26 13.09 14.57 -1.47
N CYS A 27 13.34 13.87 -2.58
CA CYS A 27 13.21 12.42 -2.67
C CYS A 27 14.09 11.64 -1.67
N PRO A 28 15.38 11.96 -1.45
CA PRO A 28 16.21 11.22 -0.49
C PRO A 28 15.67 11.22 0.94
N LYS A 29 14.96 12.28 1.33
CA LYS A 29 14.30 12.36 2.65
C LYS A 29 13.04 11.50 2.69
N LEU A 30 12.26 11.53 1.60
CA LEU A 30 11.00 10.82 1.49
C LEU A 30 11.18 9.31 1.39
N THR A 31 12.19 8.86 0.64
CA THR A 31 12.44 7.43 0.34
C THR A 31 13.54 6.85 1.21
N LYS A 32 13.80 7.43 2.39
CA LYS A 32 14.81 6.92 3.31
C LYS A 32 14.39 5.56 3.86
N ALA A 33 15.17 4.52 3.59
CA ALA A 33 14.87 3.17 4.04
C ALA A 33 15.04 3.02 5.57
N LEU A 34 14.21 2.20 6.19
CA LEU A 34 14.40 1.80 7.58
C LEU A 34 15.68 0.99 7.75
N THR A 35 16.33 1.19 8.89
CA THR A 35 17.50 0.41 9.28
C THR A 35 17.09 -0.77 10.17
N LYS A 36 17.97 -1.77 10.29
CA LYS A 36 17.78 -2.90 11.21
C LYS A 36 17.42 -2.46 12.65
N ALA A 37 18.01 -1.35 13.11
CA ALA A 37 17.78 -0.83 14.47
C ALA A 37 16.35 -0.31 14.69
N ASP A 38 15.66 0.08 13.63
CA ASP A 38 14.32 0.69 13.69
C ASP A 38 13.20 -0.27 13.28
N LEU A 39 13.51 -1.53 12.92
CA LEU A 39 12.54 -2.49 12.40
C LEU A 39 11.39 -2.81 13.35
N GLN A 40 11.57 -2.65 14.65
CA GLN A 40 10.49 -2.80 15.62
C GLN A 40 9.31 -1.86 15.36
N ARG A 41 9.53 -0.74 14.64
CA ARG A 41 8.46 0.19 14.22
C ARG A 41 7.50 -0.43 13.21
N VAL A 42 7.93 -1.45 12.46
CA VAL A 42 7.08 -2.15 11.48
C VAL A 42 6.05 -3.04 12.18
N SER A 43 6.38 -3.58 13.36
CA SER A 43 5.48 -4.44 14.12
C SER A 43 4.17 -3.74 14.48
N GLY A 44 3.05 -4.33 14.07
CA GLY A 44 1.74 -3.77 14.32
C GLY A 44 0.67 -4.28 13.37
N ASP A 45 -0.53 -3.77 13.59
CA ASP A 45 -1.70 -3.98 12.76
C ASP A 45 -1.96 -2.70 11.96
N TRP A 46 -2.16 -2.88 10.66
CA TRP A 46 -2.09 -1.83 9.67
C TRP A 46 -3.21 -1.99 8.64
N VAL A 47 -3.72 -0.88 8.15
CA VAL A 47 -4.69 -0.82 7.06
C VAL A 47 -4.05 -0.14 5.87
N LEU A 48 -4.11 -0.78 4.70
CA LEU A 48 -3.66 -0.17 3.46
C LEU A 48 -4.62 0.96 3.12
N VAL A 49 -4.10 2.18 2.99
CA VAL A 49 -4.93 3.35 2.67
C VAL A 49 -4.69 3.88 1.27
N TRP A 50 -3.52 3.56 0.69
CA TRP A 50 -3.17 3.94 -0.67
C TRP A 50 -2.14 2.96 -1.23
N SER A 51 -2.25 2.59 -2.51
CA SER A 51 -1.25 1.79 -3.20
C SER A 51 -1.13 2.16 -4.67
N GLN A 52 0.08 2.13 -5.19
CA GLN A 52 0.37 2.25 -6.62
C GLN A 52 1.24 1.08 -7.03
N GLY A 53 0.91 0.45 -8.14
CA GLY A 53 1.73 -0.64 -8.63
C GLY A 53 1.55 -0.96 -10.10
N THR A 54 2.35 -1.92 -10.53
CA THR A 54 2.32 -2.49 -11.87
C THR A 54 2.51 -4.00 -11.77
N SER A 55 1.72 -4.73 -12.54
CA SER A 55 1.92 -6.17 -12.74
C SER A 55 1.90 -6.47 -14.24
N ASP A 56 2.83 -7.31 -14.68
CA ASP A 56 2.85 -7.84 -16.05
C ASP A 56 1.82 -8.97 -16.23
N ASN A 57 1.30 -9.50 -15.12
CA ASN A 57 0.22 -10.48 -15.12
C ASN A 57 -1.13 -9.77 -15.17
N ALA A 58 -1.81 -9.87 -16.32
CA ALA A 58 -3.11 -9.23 -16.52
C ALA A 58 -4.17 -9.69 -15.51
N THR A 59 -4.16 -10.97 -15.10
CA THR A 59 -5.10 -11.49 -14.10
C THR A 59 -4.88 -10.83 -12.74
N GLU A 60 -3.62 -10.68 -12.34
CA GLU A 60 -3.25 -10.02 -11.09
C GLU A 60 -3.62 -8.54 -11.13
N ALA A 61 -3.31 -7.84 -12.23
CA ALA A 61 -3.70 -6.46 -12.43
C ALA A 61 -5.23 -6.24 -12.34
N GLU A 62 -6.04 -7.15 -12.90
CA GLU A 62 -7.51 -7.09 -12.79
C GLU A 62 -8.02 -7.44 -11.39
N LEU A 63 -7.35 -8.33 -10.66
CA LEU A 63 -7.70 -8.65 -9.28
C LEU A 63 -7.48 -7.42 -8.37
N TRP A 64 -6.33 -6.74 -8.49
CA TRP A 64 -6.02 -5.54 -7.71
C TRP A 64 -7.02 -4.40 -7.92
N LYS A 65 -7.60 -4.26 -9.11
CA LYS A 65 -8.66 -3.27 -9.38
C LYS A 65 -9.94 -3.52 -8.58
N LYS A 66 -10.15 -4.74 -8.11
CA LYS A 66 -11.33 -5.12 -7.31
C LYS A 66 -11.09 -5.02 -5.81
N LEU A 67 -9.88 -4.65 -5.39
CA LEU A 67 -9.51 -4.53 -3.98
C LEU A 67 -10.35 -3.43 -3.33
N MET A 68 -10.96 -3.76 -2.19
CA MET A 68 -11.76 -2.83 -1.39
C MET A 68 -11.03 -2.44 -0.11
N SER A 69 -10.42 -3.41 0.57
CA SER A 69 -9.67 -3.16 1.80
C SER A 69 -8.59 -4.21 2.01
N THR A 70 -7.55 -3.80 2.73
CA THR A 70 -6.46 -4.69 3.16
C THR A 70 -6.15 -4.43 4.62
N HIS A 71 -6.14 -5.49 5.42
CA HIS A 71 -5.61 -5.48 6.77
C HIS A 71 -4.32 -6.30 6.80
N ALA A 72 -3.23 -5.66 7.19
CA ALA A 72 -1.90 -6.24 7.27
C ALA A 72 -1.40 -6.30 8.71
N GLU A 73 -0.78 -7.43 9.06
CA GLU A 73 -0.21 -7.70 10.36
C GLU A 73 1.27 -8.02 10.16
N PHE A 74 2.13 -7.19 10.75
CA PHE A 74 3.56 -7.45 10.79
C PHE A 74 3.95 -7.76 12.23
N ARG A 75 4.68 -8.85 12.44
CA ARG A 75 5.19 -9.25 13.77
C ARG A 75 6.65 -9.63 13.65
N LEU A 76 7.53 -8.77 14.18
CA LEU A 76 8.97 -9.02 14.19
C LEU A 76 9.35 -10.02 15.29
N HIS A 77 9.99 -11.11 14.90
CA HIS A 77 10.58 -12.11 15.78
C HIS A 77 12.05 -12.25 15.43
N SER A 78 12.92 -11.70 16.28
CA SER A 78 14.36 -11.57 16.01
C SER A 78 14.61 -10.78 14.71
N ASP A 79 15.05 -11.46 13.64
CA ASP A 79 15.36 -10.87 12.33
C ASP A 79 14.36 -11.29 11.23
N THR A 80 13.24 -11.92 11.63
CA THR A 80 12.19 -12.38 10.71
C THR A 80 10.88 -11.66 11.02
N ILE A 81 10.26 -11.11 9.99
CA ILE A 81 8.91 -10.54 10.09
C ILE A 81 7.91 -11.61 9.65
N VAL A 82 7.03 -12.00 10.56
CA VAL A 82 5.86 -12.80 10.22
C VAL A 82 4.80 -11.84 9.69
N TYR A 83 4.42 -12.03 8.43
CA TYR A 83 3.46 -11.21 7.71
C TYR A 83 2.15 -11.97 7.52
N ARG A 84 1.03 -11.30 7.80
CA ARG A 84 -0.30 -11.79 7.48
C ARG A 84 -1.12 -10.66 6.87
N GLU A 85 -1.67 -10.91 5.71
CA GLU A 85 -2.52 -9.98 5.00
C GLU A 85 -3.90 -10.58 4.81
N ARG A 86 -4.93 -9.75 4.91
CA ARG A 86 -6.32 -10.11 4.63
C ARG A 86 -6.89 -9.05 3.70
N ASN A 87 -7.21 -9.47 2.49
CA ASN A 87 -7.72 -8.62 1.42
C ASN A 87 -9.21 -8.93 1.20
N LEU A 88 -10.03 -7.87 1.24
CA LEU A 88 -11.41 -7.91 0.77
C LEU A 88 -11.45 -7.39 -0.66
N PHE A 89 -11.95 -8.22 -1.56
CA PHE A 89 -12.25 -7.83 -2.93
C PHE A 89 -13.76 -7.67 -3.12
N SER A 90 -14.12 -7.04 -4.24
CA SER A 90 -15.51 -6.96 -4.72
C SER A 90 -16.20 -8.33 -4.66
N GLU A 91 -17.52 -8.33 -4.50
CA GLU A 91 -18.34 -9.55 -4.31
C GLU A 91 -18.05 -10.31 -3.00
N ASN A 92 -17.46 -9.63 -2.00
CA ASN A 92 -17.09 -10.19 -0.70
C ASN A 92 -16.10 -11.36 -0.77
N LEU A 93 -15.28 -11.40 -1.83
CA LEU A 93 -14.21 -12.38 -1.94
C LEU A 93 -13.10 -12.04 -0.94
N CYS A 94 -12.79 -12.98 -0.06
CA CYS A 94 -11.71 -12.86 0.91
C CYS A 94 -10.52 -13.73 0.51
N ILE A 95 -9.37 -13.08 0.33
CA ILE A 95 -8.08 -13.75 0.09
C ILE A 95 -7.12 -13.31 1.18
N SER A 96 -6.44 -14.26 1.81
CA SER A 96 -5.42 -13.97 2.82
C SER A 96 -4.05 -14.45 2.36
N PHE A 97 -3.02 -13.64 2.58
CA PHE A 97 -1.64 -14.02 2.34
C PHE A 97 -0.90 -14.18 3.67
N ASN A 98 -0.05 -15.18 3.77
CA ASN A 98 0.87 -15.31 4.89
C ASN A 98 2.28 -15.55 4.36
N ALA A 99 3.24 -14.81 4.88
CA ALA A 99 4.63 -14.95 4.48
C ALA A 99 5.56 -14.75 5.67
N ASN A 100 6.73 -15.34 5.60
CA ASN A 100 7.83 -15.00 6.48
C ASN A 100 8.84 -14.19 5.67
N MET A 101 9.19 -13.01 6.15
CA MET A 101 10.14 -12.13 5.50
C MET A 101 11.43 -12.14 6.33
N SER A 102 12.56 -12.44 5.70
CA SER A 102 13.86 -12.48 6.40
C SER A 102 14.76 -11.38 5.87
N LEU A 103 15.56 -10.77 6.74
CA LEU A 103 16.50 -9.74 6.30
C LEU A 103 17.47 -10.31 5.25
N SER A 104 17.65 -9.61 4.12
CA SER A 104 18.58 -10.01 3.08
C SER A 104 20.02 -9.97 3.59
N SER A 105 20.79 -11.00 3.25
CA SER A 105 22.24 -11.04 3.51
C SER A 105 23.01 -10.04 2.64
N GLU A 106 22.47 -9.68 1.49
CA GLU A 106 23.10 -8.78 0.51
C GLU A 106 22.78 -7.31 0.81
N ASN A 107 21.55 -7.04 1.26
CA ASN A 107 21.07 -5.70 1.56
C ASN A 107 20.28 -5.67 2.88
N GLN A 108 20.88 -5.13 3.94
CA GLN A 108 20.26 -5.05 5.28
C GLN A 108 19.10 -4.04 5.39
N GLN A 109 18.61 -3.51 4.28
CA GLN A 109 17.41 -2.66 4.20
C GLN A 109 16.25 -3.36 3.46
N GLU A 110 16.49 -4.58 2.96
CA GLU A 110 15.51 -5.36 2.21
C GLU A 110 15.26 -6.69 2.89
N PHE A 111 14.02 -7.14 2.83
CA PHE A 111 13.59 -8.45 3.28
C PHE A 111 13.28 -9.31 2.09
N THR A 112 13.64 -10.59 2.16
CA THR A 112 13.33 -11.57 1.14
C THR A 112 12.13 -12.42 1.55
N ILE A 113 11.33 -12.77 0.56
CA ILE A 113 10.19 -13.69 0.66
C ILE A 113 10.43 -14.78 -0.38
N THR A 114 10.73 -15.99 0.10
CA THR A 114 11.00 -17.15 -0.77
C THR A 114 9.76 -17.99 -1.03
N SER A 115 8.73 -17.80 -0.21
CA SER A 115 7.44 -18.45 -0.35
C SER A 115 6.39 -17.71 0.47
N HIS A 116 5.15 -17.83 0.03
CA HIS A 116 3.98 -17.37 0.76
C HIS A 116 2.86 -18.40 0.63
N SER A 117 1.93 -18.38 1.57
CA SER A 117 0.67 -19.12 1.44
C SER A 117 -0.47 -18.16 1.13
N MET A 118 -1.33 -18.58 0.22
CA MET A 118 -2.59 -17.91 -0.10
C MET A 118 -3.74 -18.77 0.41
N GLU A 119 -4.62 -18.20 1.23
CA GLU A 119 -5.90 -18.81 1.60
C GLU A 119 -7.02 -18.11 0.83
N GLU A 120 -7.76 -18.88 0.05
CA GLU A 120 -9.02 -18.46 -0.56
C GLU A 120 -10.11 -19.46 -0.16
N ASN A 121 -11.21 -18.97 0.39
CA ASN A 121 -12.36 -19.81 0.78
C ASN A 121 -12.00 -21.02 1.68
N GLY A 122 -10.94 -20.91 2.49
CA GLY A 122 -10.46 -21.99 3.36
C GLY A 122 -9.51 -23.00 2.69
N VAL A 123 -9.23 -22.83 1.40
CA VAL A 123 -8.22 -23.61 0.68
C VAL A 123 -6.89 -22.88 0.76
N VAL A 124 -5.89 -23.51 1.34
CA VAL A 124 -4.53 -22.96 1.43
C VAL A 124 -3.67 -23.51 0.30
N THR A 125 -3.09 -22.62 -0.48
CA THR A 125 -2.11 -22.94 -1.53
C THR A 125 -0.76 -22.35 -1.15
N LEU A 126 0.29 -23.17 -1.19
CA LEU A 126 1.66 -22.71 -0.99
C LEU A 126 2.26 -22.33 -2.34
N LEU A 127 2.79 -21.12 -2.44
CA LEU A 127 3.39 -20.58 -3.64
C LEU A 127 4.86 -20.28 -3.34
N ASN A 128 5.73 -20.72 -4.25
CA ASN A 128 7.11 -20.24 -4.25
C ASN A 128 7.09 -18.80 -4.74
N ASP A 129 7.98 -17.99 -4.18
CA ASP A 129 8.10 -16.58 -4.53
C ASP A 129 9.59 -16.22 -4.52
N ASN A 130 9.95 -15.16 -5.21
CA ASN A 130 11.25 -14.54 -5.08
C ASN A 130 11.06 -13.04 -5.01
N ALA A 131 10.44 -12.62 -3.91
CA ALA A 131 10.08 -11.24 -3.70
C ALA A 131 11.00 -10.55 -2.70
N THR A 132 11.10 -9.23 -2.86
CA THR A 132 11.71 -8.34 -1.88
C THR A 132 10.66 -7.40 -1.30
N MET A 133 10.84 -7.06 -0.03
CA MET A 133 10.06 -6.06 0.68
C MET A 133 11.02 -5.06 1.32
N LYS A 134 10.84 -3.78 1.02
CA LYS A 134 11.59 -2.67 1.63
C LYS A 134 10.63 -1.81 2.44
N PHE A 135 11.06 -1.34 3.61
CA PHE A 135 10.28 -0.42 4.44
C PHE A 135 10.97 0.93 4.55
N TYR A 136 10.20 2.01 4.66
CA TYR A 136 10.71 3.38 4.71
C TYR A 136 10.44 4.05 6.06
N GLU A 137 11.32 5.00 6.41
CA GLU A 137 11.17 5.83 7.61
C GLU A 137 9.90 6.69 7.51
N THR A 138 9.01 6.53 8.49
CA THR A 138 7.70 7.18 8.52
C THR A 138 7.31 7.59 9.95
N CYS A 139 6.12 8.16 10.13
CA CYS A 139 5.58 8.52 11.45
C CYS A 139 5.23 7.29 12.31
N ALA A 140 4.99 7.46 13.61
CA ALA A 140 4.68 6.36 14.52
C ALA A 140 3.40 5.56 14.17
N ASP A 141 2.45 6.20 13.49
CA ASP A 141 1.17 5.62 13.07
C ASP A 141 1.06 5.46 11.55
N CYS A 142 2.20 5.56 10.86
CA CYS A 142 2.36 5.42 9.42
C CYS A 142 3.24 4.22 9.12
N LEU A 143 3.01 3.56 7.99
CA LEU A 143 3.97 2.61 7.43
C LEU A 143 3.98 2.76 5.91
N SER A 144 5.14 2.61 5.30
CA SER A 144 5.28 2.58 3.85
C SER A 144 6.23 1.48 3.46
N SER A 145 5.85 0.71 2.45
CA SER A 145 6.66 -0.39 1.94
C SER A 145 6.61 -0.49 0.43
N GLU A 146 7.69 -1.03 -0.12
CA GLU A 146 7.85 -1.36 -1.53
C GLU A 146 8.01 -2.88 -1.64
N TYR A 147 7.12 -3.51 -2.40
CA TYR A 147 7.20 -4.93 -2.76
C TYR A 147 7.60 -5.06 -4.22
N ILE A 148 8.52 -5.98 -4.51
CA ILE A 148 8.88 -6.40 -5.86
C ILE A 148 8.88 -7.92 -5.87
N GLY A 149 8.07 -8.56 -6.72
CA GLY A 149 8.02 -10.02 -6.82
C GLY A 149 7.08 -10.50 -7.92
N ASP A 150 6.67 -11.76 -7.84
CA ASP A 150 5.86 -12.40 -8.89
C ASP A 150 4.47 -11.78 -9.05
N MET A 151 3.93 -11.16 -7.99
CA MET A 151 2.66 -10.43 -8.06
C MET A 151 2.82 -9.07 -8.79
N GLY A 152 4.03 -8.52 -8.83
CA GLY A 152 4.33 -7.24 -9.48
C GLY A 152 5.23 -6.35 -8.64
N HIS A 153 5.18 -5.05 -8.92
CA HIS A 153 5.90 -3.99 -8.19
C HIS A 153 4.87 -3.05 -7.59
N TYR A 154 4.84 -2.95 -6.26
CA TYR A 154 3.83 -2.20 -5.52
C TYR A 154 4.46 -1.32 -4.44
N LEU A 155 4.07 -0.06 -4.42
CA LEU A 155 4.25 0.86 -3.30
C LEU A 155 2.97 0.88 -2.48
N MET A 156 3.07 0.56 -1.19
CA MET A 156 1.95 0.43 -0.28
C MET A 156 2.10 1.39 0.90
N ILE A 157 1.06 2.17 1.15
CA ILE A 157 1.00 3.18 2.21
C ILE A 157 -0.09 2.77 3.19
N TYR A 158 0.29 2.59 4.44
CA TYR A 158 -0.59 2.13 5.50
C TYR A 158 -0.78 3.18 6.59
N ARG A 159 -1.87 3.00 7.32
CA ARG A 159 -2.15 3.66 8.60
C ARG A 159 -2.38 2.61 9.67
N ARG A 160 -2.00 2.94 10.91
CA ARG A 160 -2.23 2.05 12.04
C ARG A 160 -3.71 1.72 12.17
N ASP A 161 -4.01 0.47 12.53
CA ASP A 161 -5.38 0.07 12.80
C ASP A 161 -6.03 0.97 13.87
N GLY A 162 -7.30 1.32 13.66
CA GLY A 162 -8.04 2.32 14.43
C GLY A 162 -7.80 3.80 14.06
N LEU A 163 -6.78 4.13 13.25
CA LEU A 163 -6.48 5.51 12.82
C LEU A 163 -6.73 5.77 11.32
N HIS A 164 -7.12 4.73 10.58
CA HIS A 164 -7.24 4.74 9.12
C HIS A 164 -8.51 5.42 8.58
N GLN A 165 -9.51 5.74 9.43
CA GLN A 165 -10.81 6.27 8.98
C GLN A 165 -10.89 7.79 8.95
N LYS A 166 -9.89 8.49 9.51
CA LYS A 166 -9.91 9.96 9.58
C LYS A 166 -9.69 10.54 8.18
N ALA A 167 -10.64 11.33 7.68
CA ALA A 167 -10.59 11.91 6.33
C ALA A 167 -9.30 12.71 6.06
N GLU A 168 -8.82 13.46 7.06
CA GLU A 168 -7.56 14.22 6.96
C GLU A 168 -6.34 13.30 6.82
N GLU A 169 -6.33 12.17 7.54
CA GLU A 169 -5.26 11.17 7.45
C GLU A 169 -5.24 10.47 6.10
N LEU A 170 -6.43 10.10 5.59
CA LEU A 170 -6.57 9.48 4.26
C LEU A 170 -6.07 10.43 3.17
N LYS A 171 -6.47 11.71 3.23
CA LYS A 171 -6.00 12.71 2.27
C LYS A 171 -4.49 12.95 2.37
N ALA A 172 -3.94 13.01 3.58
CA ALA A 172 -2.51 13.15 3.79
C ALA A 172 -1.73 11.94 3.25
N ALA A 173 -2.25 10.72 3.46
CA ALA A 173 -1.66 9.50 2.92
C ALA A 173 -1.69 9.46 1.39
N GLN A 174 -2.76 9.94 0.75
CA GLN A 174 -2.81 10.06 -0.72
C GLN A 174 -1.75 11.02 -1.26
N VAL A 175 -1.61 12.20 -0.65
CA VAL A 175 -0.57 13.17 -1.07
C VAL A 175 0.82 12.57 -0.91
N TYR A 176 1.10 12.01 0.27
CA TYR A 176 2.36 11.34 0.56
C TYR A 176 2.66 10.18 -0.41
N GLY A 177 1.66 9.34 -0.69
CA GLY A 177 1.79 8.22 -1.61
C GLY A 177 2.12 8.65 -3.04
N GLN A 178 1.46 9.70 -3.55
CA GLN A 178 1.75 10.27 -4.86
C GLN A 178 3.18 10.83 -4.95
N GLU A 179 3.63 11.54 -3.93
CA GLU A 179 5.00 12.07 -3.86
C GLU A 179 6.02 10.94 -3.84
N MET A 180 5.79 9.92 -3.02
CA MET A 180 6.68 8.77 -2.88
C MET A 180 6.73 7.94 -4.17
N ALA A 181 5.60 7.72 -4.83
CA ALA A 181 5.53 7.09 -6.15
C ALA A 181 6.33 7.86 -7.20
N GLY A 182 6.23 9.19 -7.21
CA GLY A 182 7.02 10.04 -8.10
C GLY A 182 8.53 9.89 -7.87
N CYS A 183 8.96 9.86 -6.61
CA CYS A 183 10.37 9.67 -6.26
C CYS A 183 10.92 8.28 -6.59
N LEU A 184 10.07 7.26 -6.50
CA LEU A 184 10.44 5.86 -6.78
C LEU A 184 10.20 5.45 -8.24
N GLY A 185 9.66 6.34 -9.07
CA GLY A 185 9.44 6.09 -10.50
C GLY A 185 8.22 5.23 -10.83
N PHE A 186 7.25 5.12 -9.92
CA PHE A 186 5.97 4.47 -10.22
C PHE A 186 5.15 5.28 -11.24
N PRO A 187 4.34 4.63 -12.08
CA PRO A 187 3.51 5.33 -13.07
C PRO A 187 2.40 6.13 -12.39
N LEU A 188 2.44 7.46 -12.53
CA LEU A 188 1.45 8.38 -11.96
C LEU A 188 0.23 8.59 -12.87
N ASP A 189 0.26 8.06 -14.09
CA ASP A 189 -0.85 8.08 -15.05
C ASP A 189 -1.88 6.96 -14.82
N LYS A 190 -1.53 5.98 -13.96
CA LYS A 190 -2.43 4.89 -13.58
C LYS A 190 -3.19 5.24 -12.31
N GLU A 191 -4.45 4.83 -12.23
CA GLU A 191 -5.26 5.03 -11.04
C GLU A 191 -4.69 4.19 -9.87
N PRO A 192 -4.40 4.81 -8.71
CA PRO A 192 -3.98 4.09 -7.52
C PRO A 192 -5.17 3.44 -6.82
N PHE A 193 -4.90 2.44 -5.98
CA PHE A 193 -5.85 2.02 -4.96
C PHE A 193 -5.96 3.12 -3.89
N ILE A 194 -7.19 3.41 -3.47
CA ILE A 194 -7.49 4.36 -2.40
C ILE A 194 -8.55 3.72 -1.50
N TYR A 195 -8.23 3.57 -0.22
CA TYR A 195 -9.21 3.11 0.76
C TYR A 195 -10.27 4.19 1.01
N ASP A 196 -11.54 3.77 1.02
CA ASP A 196 -12.70 4.67 1.11
C ASP A 196 -13.03 5.11 2.55
N GLY A 197 -12.35 4.54 3.55
CA GLY A 197 -12.59 4.83 4.96
C GLY A 197 -13.75 4.05 5.58
N VAL A 198 -14.48 3.25 4.80
CA VAL A 198 -15.75 2.63 5.22
C VAL A 198 -15.88 1.15 4.85
N ALA A 199 -15.11 0.64 3.89
CA ALA A 199 -15.11 -0.77 3.53
C ALA A 199 -14.68 -1.62 4.75
N ASP A 200 -15.47 -2.66 5.03
CA ASP A 200 -15.16 -3.63 6.09
C ASP A 200 -13.94 -4.48 5.69
N PHE A 201 -13.47 -5.34 6.59
CA PHE A 201 -12.34 -6.21 6.39
C PHE A 201 -12.74 -7.67 6.40
N CYS A 202 -11.93 -8.51 5.76
CA CYS A 202 -12.03 -9.94 5.97
C CYS A 202 -11.68 -10.28 7.42
N HIS A 203 -12.66 -10.76 8.17
CA HIS A 203 -12.49 -11.14 9.57
C HIS A 203 -11.80 -12.50 9.69
N ARG A 204 -10.93 -12.66 10.70
CA ARG A 204 -10.38 -13.98 11.03
C ARG A 204 -11.56 -14.92 11.31
N LYS A 205 -11.54 -16.12 10.72
CA LYS A 205 -12.47 -17.17 11.15
C LYS A 205 -12.25 -17.40 12.64
N ALA A 206 -13.32 -17.35 13.43
CA ALA A 206 -13.25 -17.67 14.84
C ALA A 206 -12.61 -19.06 14.98
N ALA A 207 -11.63 -19.21 15.88
CA ALA A 207 -11.16 -20.52 16.26
C ALA A 207 -12.40 -21.30 16.71
N LYS A 208 -12.70 -22.43 16.05
CA LYS A 208 -13.74 -23.33 16.54
C LYS A 208 -13.37 -23.66 17.99
N PRO A 209 -14.29 -23.52 18.95
CA PRO A 209 -14.05 -24.05 20.29
C PRO A 209 -13.63 -25.51 20.15
N GLU A 210 -12.53 -25.90 20.80
CA GLU A 210 -12.22 -27.33 20.96
C GLU A 210 -13.44 -28.00 21.61
N ALA A 211 -13.93 -29.05 20.96
CA ALA A 211 -15.08 -29.84 21.41
C ALA A 211 -14.69 -30.80 22.54
#